data_AF-A0A8B9QCA4-F1
#
_entry.id   AF-A0A8B9QCA4-F1
#
_cell.length_a   1.000
_cell.length_b   1.000
_cell.length_c   1.000
_cell.angle_alpha   90.00
_cell.angle_beta   90.00
_cell.angle_gamma   90.00
#
_symmetry.space_group_name_H-M   'P 1'
#
loop_
_entity.id
_entity.type
_entity.pdbx_description
1 polymer ?
#
loop_
_entity_poly.entity_id
_entity_poly.type
_entity_poly.pdbx_seq_one_letter_code
_entity_poly.pdbx_strand_id
1 'polypeptide(L)'
;MKLNISFPATGCQKLIEVDDERKLRTFYEKRMATEVAADSLGEEWKGYVVRISGGNDKQGFPMKQGVLTHGRVRLLLSKGHSCYRPRRTGERKRKSVRGCIVDANLSVLNLVIVKKGEKDIPGLTDTTVPRRLGPKRASRIRKLFNLSKEDDVRQYVVRKPLNKEGKKPRTKAPKIQRLVTPRVLQHKRRRIALKKQRTQKNKEEAAEYAKLLAKRMKVRVPSYSAIWSILLCRIKRFAELDCTCTAALYLANFRTILSVLCMTFRMPEYEYKRSQSKAFSQELLSSPDSHGPD
;
A
#
# COMPACT_ATOMS: atom_id res chain seq x y z
N MET A 1 4.02 -40.77 -22.71
CA MET A 1 3.75 -39.45 -22.04
C MET A 1 5.05 -38.64 -22.03
N LYS A 2 5.02 -37.31 -22.16
CA LYS A 2 6.25 -36.49 -22.12
C LYS A 2 6.51 -35.97 -20.71
N LEU A 3 7.76 -36.00 -20.27
CA LEU A 3 8.23 -35.45 -19.01
C LEU A 3 9.07 -34.20 -19.29
N ASN A 4 8.60 -33.04 -18.85
CA ASN A 4 9.36 -31.80 -18.93
C ASN A 4 10.04 -31.55 -17.57
N ILE A 5 11.33 -31.83 -17.51
CA ILE A 5 12.10 -31.84 -16.26
C ILE A 5 12.98 -30.60 -16.22
N SER A 6 12.97 -29.91 -15.07
CA SER A 6 13.79 -28.72 -14.84
C SER A 6 14.66 -28.89 -13.60
N PHE A 7 15.91 -28.41 -13.69
CA PHE A 7 16.79 -28.31 -12.54
C PHE A 7 17.03 -26.83 -12.19
N PRO A 8 16.38 -26.29 -11.14
CA PRO A 8 16.41 -24.87 -10.85
C PRO A 8 17.78 -24.36 -10.37
N ALA A 9 18.66 -25.25 -9.90
CA ALA A 9 20.02 -24.88 -9.48
C ALA A 9 20.90 -24.48 -10.68
N THR A 10 20.83 -25.23 -11.78
CA THR A 10 21.57 -24.96 -13.01
C THR A 10 20.79 -24.07 -13.99
N GLY A 11 19.45 -24.07 -13.89
CA GLY A 11 18.57 -23.34 -14.80
C GLY A 11 18.29 -24.07 -16.13
N CYS A 12 18.72 -25.32 -16.25
CA CYS A 12 18.52 -26.16 -17.43
C CYS A 12 17.17 -26.90 -17.38
N GLN A 13 16.67 -27.25 -18.56
CA GLN A 13 15.44 -28.01 -18.75
C GLN A 13 15.61 -29.00 -19.89
N LYS A 14 14.96 -30.16 -19.79
CA LYS A 14 14.99 -31.21 -20.80
C LYS A 14 13.62 -31.86 -20.89
N LEU A 15 13.17 -32.06 -22.12
CA LEU A 15 11.96 -32.82 -22.43
C LEU A 15 12.37 -34.26 -22.74
N ILE A 16 11.79 -35.22 -22.04
CA ILE A 16 12.03 -36.65 -22.24
C ILE A 16 10.70 -37.30 -22.61
N GLU A 17 10.71 -38.12 -23.64
CA GLU A 17 9.56 -38.94 -24.03
C GLU A 17 9.69 -40.31 -23.34
N VAL A 18 8.65 -40.70 -22.60
CA VAL A 18 8.62 -41.96 -21.86
C VAL A 18 7.33 -42.68 -22.23
N ASP A 19 7.49 -43.82 -22.91
CA ASP A 19 6.36 -44.65 -23.35
C ASP A 19 6.09 -45.83 -22.42
N ASP A 20 7.11 -46.28 -21.67
CA ASP A 20 6.97 -47.35 -20.70
C ASP A 20 6.12 -46.92 -19.49
N GLU A 21 4.95 -47.53 -19.35
CA GLU A 21 3.99 -47.25 -18.28
C GLU A 21 4.50 -47.63 -16.89
N ARG A 22 5.41 -48.61 -16.77
CA ARG A 22 5.98 -49.03 -15.47
C ARG A 22 6.73 -47.89 -14.81
N LYS A 23 7.47 -47.12 -15.61
CA LYS A 23 8.21 -45.93 -15.17
C LYS A 23 7.26 -44.82 -14.73
N LEU A 24 6.12 -44.68 -15.41
CA LEU A 24 5.13 -43.63 -15.17
C LEU A 24 4.21 -43.92 -13.96
N ARG A 25 3.99 -45.20 -13.65
CA ARG A 25 3.08 -45.63 -12.56
C ARG A 25 3.41 -45.01 -11.21
N THR A 26 4.69 -44.76 -10.93
CA THR A 26 5.14 -44.09 -9.70
C THR A 26 4.55 -42.68 -9.53
N PHE A 27 4.25 -42.00 -10.63
CA PHE A 27 3.66 -40.65 -10.62
C PHE A 27 2.14 -40.64 -10.55
N TYR A 28 1.47 -41.74 -10.89
CA TYR A 28 0.02 -41.82 -10.88
C TYR A 28 -0.53 -41.73 -9.45
N GLU A 29 -1.74 -41.20 -9.32
CA GLU A 29 -2.44 -40.95 -8.04
C GLU A 29 -1.75 -39.96 -7.10
N LYS A 30 -0.56 -39.46 -7.47
CA LYS A 30 0.11 -38.38 -6.75
C LYS A 30 -0.52 -37.05 -7.11
N ARG A 31 -0.49 -36.13 -6.14
CA ARG A 31 -0.95 -34.75 -6.32
C ARG A 31 0.21 -33.87 -6.76
N MET A 32 -0.11 -32.78 -7.45
CA MET A 32 0.83 -31.68 -7.64
C MET A 32 1.44 -31.21 -6.30
N ALA A 33 2.70 -30.78 -6.38
CA ALA A 33 3.60 -30.42 -5.29
C ALA A 33 4.09 -31.59 -4.41
N THR A 34 3.75 -32.84 -4.72
CA THR A 34 4.29 -34.02 -4.03
C THR A 34 5.70 -34.34 -4.53
N GLU A 35 6.59 -34.71 -3.62
CA GLU A 35 7.93 -35.22 -3.91
C GLU A 35 7.87 -36.73 -4.14
N VAL A 36 8.54 -37.19 -5.19
CA VAL A 36 8.55 -38.58 -5.64
C VAL A 36 9.99 -38.95 -6.00
N ALA A 37 10.41 -40.16 -5.60
CA ALA A 37 11.70 -40.70 -6.02
C ALA A 37 11.67 -41.01 -7.53
N ALA A 38 12.70 -40.57 -8.25
CA ALA A 38 12.78 -40.73 -9.70
C ALA A 38 13.51 -42.01 -10.13
N ASP A 39 13.88 -42.88 -9.19
CA ASP A 39 14.67 -44.09 -9.43
C ASP A 39 14.04 -45.01 -10.50
N SER A 40 12.71 -45.05 -10.56
CA SER A 40 11.97 -45.87 -11.54
C SER A 40 12.11 -45.41 -13.00
N LEU A 41 12.63 -44.21 -13.27
CA LEU A 41 12.77 -43.72 -14.65
C LEU A 41 13.96 -44.35 -15.39
N GLY A 42 15.02 -44.72 -14.66
CA GLY A 42 16.24 -45.28 -15.20
C GLY A 42 17.39 -45.21 -14.18
N GLU A 43 18.49 -45.90 -14.46
CA GLU A 43 19.66 -45.91 -13.58
C GLU A 43 20.32 -44.55 -13.42
N GLU A 44 20.24 -43.69 -14.45
CA GLU A 44 20.74 -42.31 -14.38
C GLU A 44 19.94 -41.42 -13.43
N TRP A 45 18.71 -41.83 -13.08
CA TRP A 45 17.84 -41.11 -12.15
C TRP A 45 17.93 -41.62 -10.71
N LYS A 46 18.85 -42.55 -10.42
CA LYS A 46 19.04 -43.10 -9.08
C LYS A 46 19.46 -42.00 -8.08
N GLY A 47 18.73 -41.91 -6.98
CA GLY A 47 18.94 -40.93 -5.91
C GLY A 47 18.36 -39.55 -6.22
N TYR A 48 17.75 -39.34 -7.39
CA TYR A 48 17.08 -38.08 -7.69
C TYR A 48 15.69 -38.04 -7.07
N VAL A 49 15.37 -36.91 -6.42
CA VAL A 49 14.02 -36.64 -5.93
C VAL A 49 13.43 -35.51 -6.76
N VAL A 50 12.28 -35.78 -7.37
CA VAL A 50 11.55 -34.84 -8.20
C VAL A 50 10.24 -34.44 -7.54
N ARG A 51 9.86 -33.18 -7.71
CA ARG A 51 8.56 -32.67 -7.30
C ARG A 51 7.68 -32.48 -8.52
N ILE A 52 6.45 -32.98 -8.45
CA ILE A 52 5.46 -32.78 -9.51
C ILE A 52 5.02 -31.31 -9.48
N SER A 53 5.35 -30.52 -10.48
CA SER A 53 5.05 -29.08 -10.51
C SER A 53 3.74 -28.74 -11.24
N GLY A 54 3.23 -29.66 -12.06
CA GLY A 54 2.01 -29.50 -12.84
C GLY A 54 2.08 -30.29 -14.14
N GLY A 55 1.24 -29.95 -15.10
CA GLY A 55 1.19 -30.64 -16.39
C GLY A 55 0.07 -30.13 -17.28
N ASN A 56 -0.03 -30.73 -18.45
CA ASN A 56 -1.05 -30.47 -19.44
C ASN A 56 -1.75 -31.77 -19.83
N ASP A 57 -3.07 -31.71 -19.87
CA ASP A 57 -3.93 -32.78 -20.38
C ASP A 57 -3.71 -32.99 -21.90
N LYS A 58 -4.16 -34.12 -22.46
CA LYS A 58 -4.04 -34.46 -23.89
C LYS A 58 -4.66 -33.39 -24.82
N GLN A 59 -5.75 -32.76 -24.39
CA GLN A 59 -6.40 -31.66 -25.11
C GLN A 59 -5.84 -30.26 -24.73
N GLY A 60 -4.70 -30.21 -24.04
CA GLY A 60 -3.98 -28.97 -23.74
C GLY A 60 -4.45 -28.19 -22.50
N PHE A 61 -5.48 -28.65 -21.79
CA PHE A 61 -5.93 -27.99 -20.57
C PHE A 61 -4.89 -28.13 -19.44
N PRO A 62 -4.48 -27.03 -18.78
CA PRO A 62 -3.47 -27.09 -17.73
C PRO A 62 -4.05 -27.66 -16.43
N MET A 63 -3.18 -28.30 -15.64
CA MET A 63 -3.50 -28.71 -14.26
C MET A 63 -3.55 -27.50 -13.32
N LYS A 64 -4.39 -27.58 -12.28
CA LYS A 64 -4.49 -26.55 -11.24
C LYS A 64 -4.45 -27.13 -9.83
N GLN A 65 -3.58 -26.56 -9.01
CA GLN A 65 -3.47 -26.89 -7.58
C GLN A 65 -4.81 -26.70 -6.84
N GLY A 66 -5.14 -27.66 -5.99
CA GLY A 66 -6.33 -27.62 -5.11
C GLY A 66 -7.60 -28.20 -5.74
N VAL A 67 -7.57 -28.60 -7.01
CA VAL A 67 -8.69 -29.31 -7.64
C VAL A 67 -8.48 -30.81 -7.49
N LEU A 68 -9.14 -31.41 -6.48
CA LEU A 68 -8.93 -32.80 -6.08
C LEU A 68 -9.68 -33.81 -6.95
N THR A 69 -9.54 -33.70 -8.26
CA THR A 69 -10.13 -34.62 -9.23
C THR A 69 -9.05 -35.12 -10.18
N HIS A 70 -9.26 -36.29 -10.79
CA HIS A 70 -8.47 -36.70 -11.93
C HIS A 70 -8.90 -35.87 -13.15
N GLY A 71 -10.19 -35.85 -13.48
CA GLY A 71 -10.74 -35.19 -14.67
C GLY A 71 -10.72 -33.66 -14.69
N ARG A 72 -11.51 -33.08 -15.61
CA ARG A 72 -11.64 -31.62 -15.77
C ARG A 72 -12.85 -31.08 -15.06
N VAL A 73 -12.72 -29.87 -14.55
CA VAL A 73 -13.81 -29.10 -13.93
C VAL A 73 -13.85 -27.69 -14.50
N ARG A 74 -15.04 -27.08 -14.49
CA ARG A 74 -15.22 -25.68 -14.92
C ARG A 74 -15.28 -24.76 -13.71
N LEU A 75 -14.25 -23.93 -13.54
CA LEU A 75 -14.14 -22.99 -12.42
C LEU A 75 -14.29 -21.55 -12.89
N LEU A 76 -14.89 -20.70 -12.06
CA LEU A 76 -14.95 -19.26 -12.29
C LEU A 76 -13.66 -18.59 -11.79
N LEU A 77 -12.75 -18.25 -12.71
CA LEU A 77 -11.44 -17.69 -12.38
C LEU A 77 -11.43 -16.16 -12.46
N SER A 78 -10.64 -15.53 -11.59
CA SER A 78 -10.44 -14.08 -11.43
C SER A 78 -8.95 -13.75 -11.54
N LYS A 79 -8.60 -12.46 -11.41
CA LYS A 79 -7.20 -11.99 -11.42
C LYS A 79 -6.41 -12.62 -10.26
N GLY A 80 -5.25 -13.21 -10.59
CA GLY A 80 -4.34 -13.81 -9.61
C GLY A 80 -4.48 -15.32 -9.45
N HIS A 81 -5.58 -15.91 -9.93
CA HIS A 81 -5.67 -17.37 -10.04
C HIS A 81 -4.78 -17.90 -11.17
N SER A 82 -4.19 -19.09 -10.96
CA SER A 82 -3.52 -19.84 -12.02
C SER A 82 -4.47 -20.20 -13.16
N CYS A 83 -3.91 -20.45 -14.36
CA CYS A 83 -4.62 -20.84 -15.58
C CYS A 83 -5.51 -19.76 -16.23
N TYR A 84 -5.52 -18.52 -15.70
CA TYR A 84 -6.26 -17.41 -16.29
C TYR A 84 -5.52 -16.08 -16.15
N ARG A 85 -5.57 -15.28 -17.22
CA ARG A 85 -5.16 -13.88 -17.24
C ARG A 85 -6.34 -13.03 -17.73
N PRO A 86 -6.91 -12.16 -16.88
CA PRO A 86 -8.03 -11.31 -17.26
C PRO A 86 -7.62 -10.29 -18.32
N ARG A 87 -8.57 -9.91 -19.20
CA ARG A 87 -8.37 -8.89 -20.23
C ARG A 87 -8.84 -7.52 -19.74
N ARG A 88 -9.90 -7.48 -18.94
CA ARG A 88 -10.39 -6.27 -18.27
C ARG A 88 -10.23 -6.35 -16.76
N THR A 89 -10.12 -5.20 -16.10
CA THR A 89 -10.10 -5.14 -14.63
C THR A 89 -11.43 -5.61 -14.07
N GLY A 90 -11.40 -6.50 -13.07
CA GLY A 90 -12.60 -7.08 -12.47
C GLY A 90 -13.23 -8.24 -13.25
N GLU A 91 -12.74 -8.57 -14.45
CA GLU A 91 -13.26 -9.67 -15.25
C GLU A 91 -13.06 -11.02 -14.54
N ARG A 92 -14.15 -11.81 -14.50
CA ARG A 92 -14.12 -13.23 -14.10
C ARG A 92 -14.61 -14.08 -15.26
N LYS A 93 -13.94 -15.20 -15.53
CA LYS A 93 -14.30 -16.10 -16.63
C LYS A 93 -14.35 -17.55 -16.19
N ARG A 94 -15.44 -18.24 -16.52
CA ARG A 94 -15.59 -19.68 -16.28
C ARG A 94 -14.77 -20.46 -17.31
N LYS A 95 -13.74 -21.19 -16.87
CA LYS A 95 -12.83 -21.97 -17.73
C LYS A 95 -12.73 -23.41 -17.26
N SER A 96 -12.57 -24.32 -18.23
CA SER A 96 -12.24 -25.72 -17.97
C SER A 96 -10.76 -25.85 -17.58
N VAL A 97 -10.49 -26.61 -16.53
CA VAL A 97 -9.15 -26.82 -15.97
C VAL A 97 -9.03 -28.29 -15.55
N ARG A 98 -7.85 -28.89 -15.72
CA ARG A 98 -7.57 -30.26 -15.27
C ARG A 98 -7.28 -30.26 -13.76
N GLY A 99 -7.70 -31.31 -13.06
CA GLY A 99 -7.42 -31.46 -11.64
C GLY A 99 -5.92 -31.65 -11.33
N CYS A 100 -5.59 -31.68 -10.04
CA CYS A 100 -4.21 -31.77 -9.57
C CYS A 100 -3.70 -33.20 -9.41
N ILE A 101 -4.57 -34.21 -9.53
CA ILE A 101 -4.18 -35.62 -9.41
C ILE A 101 -3.67 -36.10 -10.77
N VAL A 102 -2.50 -36.72 -10.76
CA VAL A 102 -1.85 -37.25 -11.95
C VAL A 102 -2.51 -38.56 -12.37
N ASP A 103 -2.68 -38.72 -13.68
CA ASP A 103 -3.38 -39.82 -14.33
C ASP A 103 -2.72 -40.06 -15.71
N ALA A 104 -2.96 -41.22 -16.32
CA ALA A 104 -2.42 -41.60 -17.62
C ALA A 104 -2.92 -40.70 -18.78
N ASN A 105 -3.98 -39.93 -18.54
CA ASN A 105 -4.59 -39.03 -19.51
C ASN A 105 -3.87 -37.69 -19.69
N LEU A 106 -2.60 -37.57 -19.29
CA LEU A 106 -1.80 -36.37 -19.51
C LEU A 106 -0.95 -36.49 -20.78
N SER A 107 -0.69 -35.36 -21.44
CA SER A 107 0.28 -35.30 -22.53
C SER A 107 1.68 -35.00 -21.98
N VAL A 108 1.76 -34.01 -21.10
CA VAL A 108 3.03 -33.55 -20.51
C VAL A 108 2.91 -33.46 -19.00
N LEU A 109 3.87 -34.03 -18.27
CA LEU A 109 4.04 -33.83 -16.84
C LEU A 109 5.29 -32.96 -16.60
N ASN A 110 5.12 -31.88 -15.85
CA ASN A 110 6.22 -30.97 -15.50
C ASN A 110 6.82 -31.35 -14.15
N LEU A 111 8.10 -31.67 -14.12
CA LEU A 111 8.84 -32.10 -12.94
C LEU A 111 9.95 -31.09 -12.60
N VAL A 112 10.20 -30.93 -11.30
CA VAL A 112 11.28 -30.07 -10.77
C VAL A 112 12.17 -30.93 -9.89
N ILE A 113 13.45 -31.02 -10.20
CA ILE A 113 14.43 -31.73 -9.36
C ILE A 113 14.65 -30.92 -8.07
N VAL A 114 14.47 -31.57 -6.92
CA VAL A 114 14.68 -30.98 -5.58
C VAL A 114 16.02 -31.43 -5.01
N LYS A 115 16.33 -32.73 -5.12
CA LYS A 115 17.61 -33.31 -4.70
C LYS A 115 18.32 -33.93 -5.89
N LYS A 116 19.62 -33.64 -6.02
CA LYS A 116 20.50 -34.22 -7.03
C LYS A 116 20.91 -35.63 -6.60
N GLY A 117 20.86 -36.59 -7.52
CA GLY A 117 21.39 -37.94 -7.33
C GLY A 117 22.90 -38.01 -7.57
N GLU A 118 23.42 -39.24 -7.64
CA GLU A 118 24.86 -39.52 -7.75
C GLU A 118 25.41 -39.27 -9.15
N LYS A 119 24.72 -39.77 -10.19
CA LYS A 119 25.15 -39.63 -11.59
C LYS A 119 24.62 -38.34 -12.20
N ASP A 120 25.44 -37.69 -13.02
CA ASP A 120 25.04 -36.50 -13.76
C ASP A 120 24.22 -36.86 -15.03
N ILE A 121 23.23 -36.03 -15.36
CA ILE A 121 22.29 -36.25 -16.46
C ILE A 121 22.60 -35.25 -17.59
N PRO A 122 22.87 -35.75 -18.81
CA PRO A 122 23.27 -34.92 -19.92
C PRO A 122 22.21 -33.90 -20.31
N GLY A 123 22.62 -32.63 -20.33
CA GLY A 123 21.77 -31.49 -20.67
C GLY A 123 20.89 -30.97 -19.52
N LEU A 124 20.97 -31.54 -18.31
CA LEU A 124 20.27 -31.04 -17.13
C LEU A 124 21.22 -30.59 -16.02
N THR A 125 22.09 -31.48 -15.56
CA THR A 125 23.00 -31.20 -14.43
C THR A 125 24.40 -30.81 -14.90
N ASP A 126 24.82 -31.27 -16.08
CA ASP A 126 26.15 -31.00 -16.64
C ASP A 126 26.41 -29.52 -16.95
N THR A 127 25.42 -28.86 -17.56
CA THR A 127 25.57 -27.47 -18.00
C THR A 127 24.84 -26.52 -17.06
N THR A 128 25.43 -25.35 -16.84
CA THR A 128 24.83 -24.28 -16.03
C THR A 128 24.45 -23.09 -16.90
N VAL A 129 23.20 -22.67 -16.85
CA VAL A 129 22.73 -21.46 -17.54
C VAL A 129 22.76 -20.28 -16.56
N PRO A 130 23.64 -19.28 -16.78
CA PRO A 130 23.73 -18.14 -15.87
C PRO A 130 22.46 -17.27 -15.94
N ARG A 131 22.14 -16.63 -14.81
CA ARG A 131 21.00 -15.69 -14.75
C ARG A 131 21.24 -14.49 -15.66
N ARG A 132 20.32 -14.25 -16.59
CA ARG A 132 20.42 -13.19 -17.62
C ARG A 132 20.54 -11.77 -17.05
N LEU A 133 19.91 -11.49 -15.91
CA LEU A 133 19.80 -10.14 -15.34
C LEU A 133 20.24 -10.12 -13.89
N GLY A 134 21.05 -9.10 -13.55
CA GLY A 134 21.42 -8.79 -12.18
C GLY A 134 20.38 -7.94 -11.43
N PRO A 135 20.62 -7.67 -10.14
CA PRO A 135 19.75 -6.83 -9.32
C PRO A 135 19.70 -5.38 -9.80
N LYS A 136 18.49 -4.79 -9.85
CA LYS A 136 18.25 -3.38 -10.26
C LYS A 136 18.10 -2.41 -9.09
N ARG A 137 17.67 -2.88 -7.92
CA ARG A 137 17.37 -2.05 -6.74
C ARG A 137 18.63 -1.92 -5.89
N ALA A 138 18.95 -0.72 -5.40
CA ALA A 138 20.15 -0.45 -4.60
C ALA A 138 20.32 -1.44 -3.43
N SER A 139 19.25 -1.71 -2.67
CA SER A 139 19.30 -2.66 -1.55
C SER A 139 19.57 -4.11 -1.95
N ARG A 140 19.17 -4.54 -3.17
CA ARG A 140 19.47 -5.88 -3.66
C ARG A 140 20.90 -5.99 -4.18
N ILE A 141 21.49 -4.90 -4.68
CA ILE A 141 22.90 -4.85 -5.07
C ILE A 141 23.77 -4.98 -3.81
N ARG A 142 23.46 -4.23 -2.75
CA ARG A 142 24.17 -4.35 -1.46
C ARG A 142 24.14 -5.76 -0.89
N LYS A 143 22.98 -6.41 -0.87
CA LYS A 143 22.83 -7.80 -0.41
C LYS A 143 23.60 -8.81 -1.26
N LEU A 144 23.79 -8.56 -2.55
CA LEU A 144 24.47 -9.51 -3.43
C LEU A 144 25.98 -9.52 -3.17
N PHE A 145 26.57 -8.34 -2.92
CA PHE A 145 28.00 -8.16 -2.71
C PHE A 145 28.37 -7.97 -1.23
N ASN A 146 27.42 -8.20 -0.31
CA ASN A 146 27.58 -7.97 1.13
C ASN A 146 28.16 -6.59 1.49
N LEU A 147 27.73 -5.54 0.77
CA LEU A 147 28.21 -4.17 0.97
C LEU A 147 27.62 -3.54 2.23
N SER A 148 28.40 -2.65 2.83
CA SER A 148 27.96 -1.75 3.90
C SER A 148 26.99 -0.68 3.38
N LYS A 149 26.50 0.18 4.28
CA LYS A 149 25.55 1.25 3.91
C LYS A 149 26.28 2.45 3.30
N GLU A 150 27.55 2.60 3.63
CA GLU A 150 28.46 3.68 3.29
C GLU A 150 28.98 3.51 1.85
N ASP A 151 29.11 2.26 1.38
CA ASP A 151 29.63 1.94 0.06
C ASP A 151 28.76 2.46 -1.10
N ASP A 152 29.44 2.96 -2.15
CA ASP A 152 28.78 3.40 -3.38
C ASP A 152 28.39 2.23 -4.28
N VAL A 153 27.10 1.92 -4.26
CA VAL A 153 26.49 0.86 -5.08
C VAL A 153 26.61 1.08 -6.60
N ARG A 154 26.98 2.28 -7.08
CA ARG A 154 27.08 2.57 -8.52
C ARG A 154 28.23 1.82 -9.19
N GLN A 155 29.31 1.59 -8.45
CA GLN A 155 30.51 0.92 -8.96
C GLN A 155 30.26 -0.59 -9.13
N TYR A 156 29.51 -1.18 -8.21
CA TYR A 156 29.20 -2.62 -8.15
C TYR A 156 28.02 -3.07 -9.02
N VAL A 157 27.55 -2.24 -9.96
CA VAL A 157 26.44 -2.63 -10.85
C VAL A 157 26.94 -3.60 -11.92
N VAL A 158 26.39 -4.81 -11.93
CA VAL A 158 26.66 -5.80 -12.98
C VAL A 158 26.28 -5.24 -14.35
N ARG A 159 27.28 -5.13 -15.24
CA ARG A 159 27.11 -4.68 -16.62
C ARG A 159 26.99 -5.88 -17.54
N LYS A 160 26.09 -5.80 -18.53
CA LYS A 160 25.95 -6.81 -19.56
C LYS A 160 26.78 -6.42 -20.79
N PRO A 161 27.77 -7.22 -21.23
CA PRO A 161 28.43 -7.03 -22.51
C PRO A 161 27.45 -7.33 -23.65
N LEU A 162 27.47 -6.50 -24.68
CA LEU A 162 26.71 -6.64 -25.91
C LEU A 162 27.70 -6.67 -27.08
N ASN A 163 27.97 -7.88 -27.56
CA ASN A 163 28.76 -8.13 -28.75
C ASN A 163 27.76 -8.46 -29.86
N LYS A 164 27.55 -7.52 -30.79
CA LYS A 164 26.71 -7.72 -31.97
C LYS A 164 27.62 -7.60 -33.19
N GLU A 165 27.53 -8.55 -34.11
CA GLU A 165 28.27 -8.54 -35.37
C GLU A 165 28.10 -7.19 -36.09
N GLY A 166 29.20 -6.63 -36.58
CA GLY A 166 29.26 -5.33 -37.24
C GLY A 166 29.12 -4.10 -36.31
N LYS A 167 29.04 -4.26 -34.99
CA LYS A 167 29.00 -3.14 -34.03
C LYS A 167 30.12 -3.26 -33.00
N LYS A 168 30.70 -2.11 -32.63
CA LYS A 168 31.70 -2.05 -31.55
C LYS A 168 31.14 -2.67 -30.26
N PRO A 169 31.93 -3.49 -29.54
CA PRO A 169 31.50 -4.10 -28.29
C PRO A 169 31.15 -3.00 -27.29
N ARG A 170 30.00 -3.13 -26.63
CA ARG A 170 29.52 -2.14 -25.65
C ARG A 170 28.93 -2.82 -24.43
N THR A 171 29.03 -2.18 -23.27
CA THR A 171 28.39 -2.68 -22.05
C THR A 171 27.15 -1.87 -21.72
N LYS A 172 26.09 -2.54 -21.22
CA LYS A 172 24.89 -1.87 -20.70
C LYS A 172 24.72 -2.16 -19.21
N ALA A 173 24.44 -1.11 -18.45
CA ALA A 173 24.09 -1.19 -17.04
C ALA A 173 22.62 -0.79 -16.83
N PRO A 174 21.89 -1.44 -15.91
CA PRO A 174 20.56 -1.01 -15.54
C PRO A 174 20.61 0.29 -14.73
N LYS A 175 19.63 1.19 -14.94
CA LYS A 175 19.40 2.32 -14.02
C LYS A 175 19.04 1.80 -12.63
N ILE A 176 19.82 2.18 -11.63
CA ILE A 176 19.61 1.79 -10.22
C ILE A 176 18.33 2.45 -9.70
N GLN A 177 17.48 1.65 -9.08
CA GLN A 177 16.26 2.14 -8.44
C GLN A 177 16.47 2.29 -6.92
N ARG A 178 15.81 3.30 -6.33
CA ARG A 178 15.85 3.60 -4.89
C ARG A 178 17.24 3.95 -4.36
N LEU A 179 18.05 4.61 -5.20
CA LEU A 179 19.30 5.22 -4.78
C LEU A 179 19.03 6.61 -4.20
N VAL A 180 19.73 6.97 -3.12
CA VAL A 180 19.72 8.34 -2.59
C VAL A 180 20.51 9.22 -3.56
N THR A 181 19.87 10.23 -4.14
CA THR A 181 20.51 11.19 -5.06
C THR A 181 20.33 12.61 -4.55
N PRO A 182 21.19 13.57 -4.94
CA PRO A 182 21.05 14.97 -4.56
C PRO A 182 19.66 15.54 -4.89
N ARG A 183 19.08 15.12 -6.02
CA ARG A 183 17.71 15.47 -6.42
C ARG A 183 16.65 14.96 -5.44
N VAL A 184 16.78 13.72 -4.95
CA VAL A 184 15.87 13.16 -3.93
C VAL A 184 15.97 13.94 -2.61
N LEU A 185 17.20 14.31 -2.21
CA LEU A 185 17.43 15.13 -1.02
C LEU A 185 16.83 16.54 -1.19
N GLN A 186 17.00 17.17 -2.36
CA GLN A 186 16.40 18.46 -2.68
C GLN A 186 14.87 18.40 -2.65
N HIS A 187 14.25 17.36 -3.22
CA HIS A 187 12.79 17.17 -3.16
C HIS A 187 12.31 17.00 -1.70
N LYS A 188 13.08 16.31 -0.85
CA LYS A 188 12.77 16.17 0.58
C LYS A 188 12.85 17.53 1.29
N ARG A 189 13.93 18.31 1.07
CA ARG A 189 14.10 19.67 1.61
C ARG A 189 12.95 20.60 1.17
N ARG A 190 12.63 20.62 -0.12
CA ARG A 190 11.53 21.42 -0.68
C ARG A 190 10.18 21.08 -0.03
N ARG A 191 9.88 19.79 0.15
CA ARG A 191 8.64 19.35 0.82
C ARG A 191 8.55 19.88 2.25
N ILE A 192 9.65 19.82 3.00
CA ILE A 192 9.71 20.32 4.38
C ILE A 192 9.56 21.85 4.39
N ALA A 193 10.24 22.55 3.49
CA ALA A 193 10.13 24.01 3.35
C ALA A 193 8.69 24.46 3.06
N LEU A 194 8.01 23.78 2.13
CA LEU A 194 6.60 24.07 1.80
C LEU A 194 5.67 23.83 3.00
N LYS A 195 5.94 22.81 3.83
CA LYS A 195 5.17 22.60 5.07
C LYS A 195 5.36 23.76 6.03
N LYS A 196 6.61 24.18 6.26
CA LYS A 196 6.92 25.33 7.13
C LYS A 196 6.27 26.62 6.62
N GLN A 197 6.35 26.88 5.32
CA GLN A 197 5.74 28.07 4.70
C GLN A 197 4.22 28.08 4.88
N ARG A 198 3.54 26.94 4.72
CA ARG A 198 2.08 26.84 4.95
C ARG A 198 1.74 27.09 6.41
N THR A 199 2.48 26.50 7.35
CA THR A 199 2.27 26.74 8.78
C THR A 199 2.47 28.21 9.14
N GLN A 200 3.52 28.84 8.62
CA GLN A 200 3.82 30.26 8.84
C GLN A 200 2.71 31.15 8.29
N LYS A 201 2.30 30.92 7.04
CA LYS A 201 1.20 31.64 6.40
C LYS A 201 -0.10 31.54 7.22
N ASN A 202 -0.47 30.34 7.66
CA ASN A 202 -1.68 30.15 8.47
C ASN A 202 -1.58 30.89 9.83
N LYS A 203 -0.39 30.94 10.44
CA LYS A 203 -0.16 31.67 11.68
C LYS A 203 -0.28 33.18 11.48
N GLU A 204 0.27 33.70 10.37
CA GLU A 204 0.16 35.10 9.98
C GLU A 204 -1.29 35.50 9.69
N GLU A 205 -2.02 34.71 8.89
CA GLU A 205 -3.44 34.93 8.58
C GLU A 205 -4.31 34.89 9.84
N ALA A 206 -4.05 33.94 10.76
CA ALA A 206 -4.76 33.88 12.03
C ALA A 206 -4.48 35.10 12.91
N ALA A 207 -3.23 35.57 12.96
CA ALA A 207 -2.86 36.77 13.70
C ALA A 207 -3.48 38.04 13.09
N GLU A 208 -3.50 38.14 11.76
CA GLU A 208 -4.14 39.24 11.03
C GLU A 208 -5.65 39.26 11.26
N TYR A 209 -6.30 38.11 11.16
CA TYR A 209 -7.73 37.96 11.45
C TYR A 209 -8.07 38.30 12.90
N ALA A 210 -7.24 37.89 13.87
CA ALA A 210 -7.41 38.25 15.27
C ALA A 210 -7.33 39.77 15.50
N LYS A 211 -6.38 40.46 14.86
CA LYS A 211 -6.28 41.93 14.89
C LYS A 211 -7.53 42.60 14.31
N LEU A 212 -8.02 42.09 13.17
CA LEU A 212 -9.23 42.60 12.51
C LEU A 212 -10.48 42.39 13.37
N LEU A 213 -10.62 41.22 14.00
CA LEU A 213 -11.69 40.94 14.95
C LEU A 213 -11.65 41.88 16.16
N ALA A 214 -10.48 42.12 16.75
CA ALA A 214 -10.33 43.06 17.86
C ALA A 214 -10.79 44.47 17.48
N LYS A 215 -10.42 44.95 16.28
CA LYS A 215 -10.89 46.25 15.75
C LYS A 215 -12.42 46.27 15.59
N ARG A 216 -13.02 45.22 15.02
CA ARG A 216 -14.49 45.11 14.86
C ARG A 216 -15.24 45.04 16.19
N MET A 217 -14.72 44.30 17.16
CA MET A 217 -15.28 44.25 18.51
C MET A 217 -15.23 45.62 19.18
N LYS A 218 -14.11 46.35 19.07
CA LYS A 218 -13.97 47.70 19.62
C LYS A 218 -14.97 48.70 19.03
N VAL A 219 -15.35 48.57 17.76
CA VAL A 219 -16.41 49.41 17.14
C VAL A 219 -17.82 48.96 17.55
N ARG A 220 -18.04 47.67 17.76
CA ARG A 220 -19.34 47.10 18.15
C ARG A 220 -19.71 47.40 19.62
N VAL A 221 -18.75 47.39 20.55
CA VAL A 221 -19.01 47.69 21.98
C VAL A 221 -19.63 49.08 22.21
N PRO A 222 -19.15 50.19 21.61
CA PRO A 222 -19.76 51.50 21.78
C PRO A 222 -21.12 51.61 21.09
N SER A 223 -21.42 50.85 20.02
CA SER A 223 -22.79 50.84 19.48
C SER A 223 -23.78 50.21 20.46
N TYR A 224 -23.41 49.12 21.15
CA TYR A 224 -24.25 48.55 22.21
C TYR A 224 -24.32 49.44 23.45
N SER A 225 -23.20 50.03 23.88
CA SER A 225 -23.16 50.97 25.01
C SER A 225 -23.99 52.24 24.73
N ALA A 226 -23.93 52.77 23.51
CA ALA A 226 -24.76 53.90 23.09
C ALA A 226 -26.25 53.52 23.04
N ILE A 227 -26.60 52.34 22.51
CA ILE A 227 -27.98 51.82 22.55
C ILE A 227 -28.45 51.65 24.00
N TRP A 228 -27.62 51.09 24.88
CA TRP A 228 -27.94 50.87 26.29
C TRP A 228 -28.07 52.19 27.05
N SER A 229 -27.23 53.18 26.75
CA SER A 229 -27.28 54.53 27.32
C SER A 229 -28.53 55.30 26.85
N ILE A 230 -28.90 55.18 25.57
CA ILE A 230 -30.16 55.73 25.03
C ILE A 230 -31.36 55.04 25.70
N LEU A 231 -31.33 53.71 25.87
CA LEU A 231 -32.37 52.96 26.54
C LEU A 231 -32.49 53.36 28.01
N LEU A 232 -31.38 53.51 28.74
CA LEU A 232 -31.36 53.96 30.14
C LEU A 232 -31.86 55.39 30.30
N CYS A 233 -31.46 56.31 29.41
CA CYS A 233 -32.00 57.67 29.38
C CYS A 233 -33.50 57.67 29.11
N ARG A 234 -34.00 56.78 28.25
CA ARG A 234 -35.42 56.64 27.95
C ARG A 234 -36.21 56.06 29.13
N ILE A 235 -35.63 55.11 29.87
CA ILE A 235 -36.19 54.58 31.12
C ILE A 235 -36.20 55.64 32.22
N LYS A 236 -35.09 56.39 32.41
CA LYS A 236 -35.03 57.49 33.39
C LYS A 236 -36.01 58.61 33.08
N ARG A 237 -36.15 59.03 31.82
CA ARG A 237 -37.20 59.98 31.41
C ARG A 237 -38.62 59.45 31.63
N PHE A 238 -38.82 58.14 31.56
CA PHE A 238 -40.11 57.53 31.86
C PHE A 238 -40.40 57.51 33.37
N ALA A 239 -39.35 57.40 34.20
CA ALA A 239 -39.45 57.46 35.66
C ALA A 239 -39.58 58.90 36.20
N GLU A 240 -39.10 59.92 35.48
CA GLU A 240 -39.30 61.35 35.83
C GLU A 240 -40.67 61.89 35.40
N LEU A 241 -41.47 61.12 34.65
CA LEU A 241 -42.87 61.39 34.37
C LEU A 241 -43.76 60.82 35.50
N ASP A 242 -43.46 61.21 36.74
CA ASP A 242 -44.43 61.17 37.83
C ASP A 242 -45.32 62.41 37.73
N CYS A 243 -46.27 62.37 36.80
CA CYS A 243 -47.48 63.18 36.87
C CYS A 243 -48.58 62.25 37.39
N THR A 244 -49.10 62.59 38.56
CA THR A 244 -50.06 61.83 39.35
C THR A 244 -51.38 61.59 38.60
N CYS A 245 -51.46 60.52 37.80
CA CYS A 245 -52.65 59.70 37.55
C CYS A 245 -52.27 58.58 36.57
N THR A 246 -52.63 57.32 36.83
CA THR A 246 -52.41 56.10 35.99
C THR A 246 -51.14 55.25 36.23
N ALA A 247 -50.66 55.14 37.48
CA ALA A 247 -49.59 54.20 37.84
C ALA A 247 -49.96 52.69 37.75
N ALA A 248 -51.25 52.33 37.65
CA ALA A 248 -51.70 50.92 37.72
C ALA A 248 -51.72 50.19 36.36
N LEU A 249 -51.86 50.88 35.22
CA LEU A 249 -51.92 50.25 33.89
C LEU A 249 -50.53 50.08 33.23
N TYR A 250 -49.53 50.83 33.67
CA TYR A 250 -48.18 50.79 33.09
C TYR A 250 -47.28 49.68 33.66
N LEU A 251 -47.53 49.24 34.90
CA LEU A 251 -46.79 48.13 35.53
C LEU A 251 -47.05 46.76 34.88
N ALA A 252 -48.18 46.60 34.18
CA ALA A 252 -48.49 45.38 33.42
C ALA A 252 -47.69 45.29 32.11
N ASN A 253 -47.50 46.41 31.40
CA ASN A 253 -46.72 46.46 30.17
C ASN A 253 -45.20 46.49 30.40
N PHE A 254 -44.75 47.03 31.54
CA PHE A 254 -43.32 47.06 31.84
C PHE A 254 -42.76 45.67 32.17
N ARG A 255 -43.55 44.78 32.80
CA ARG A 255 -43.16 43.39 33.06
C ARG A 255 -43.07 42.55 31.78
N THR A 256 -43.97 42.75 30.81
CA THR A 256 -43.91 42.11 29.49
C THR A 256 -42.80 42.68 28.61
N ILE A 257 -42.52 43.99 28.68
CA ILE A 257 -41.39 44.60 27.97
C ILE A 257 -40.05 44.15 28.57
N LEU A 258 -39.91 44.07 29.91
CA LEU A 258 -38.72 43.50 30.54
C LEU A 258 -38.57 42.01 30.27
N SER A 259 -39.66 41.23 30.17
CA SER A 259 -39.56 39.81 29.82
C SER A 259 -39.15 39.61 28.35
N VAL A 260 -39.62 40.45 27.44
CA VAL A 260 -39.22 40.43 26.02
C VAL A 260 -37.79 40.95 25.83
N LEU A 261 -37.35 41.98 26.58
CA LEU A 261 -35.95 42.43 26.61
C LEU A 261 -35.03 41.39 27.27
N CYS A 262 -35.45 40.73 28.35
CA CYS A 262 -34.67 39.67 29.00
C CYS A 262 -34.59 38.40 28.13
N MET A 263 -35.63 38.10 27.34
CA MET A 263 -35.61 37.01 26.35
C MET A 263 -34.77 37.33 25.10
N THR A 264 -34.71 38.59 24.66
CA THR A 264 -33.88 39.02 23.52
C THR A 264 -32.41 39.34 23.89
N PHE A 265 -32.13 39.66 25.17
CA PHE A 265 -30.79 39.88 25.71
C PHE A 265 -30.27 38.72 26.58
N ARG A 266 -30.84 37.52 26.44
CA ARG A 266 -30.20 36.34 27.00
C ARG A 266 -28.99 35.98 26.12
N MET A 267 -27.81 36.36 26.62
CA MET A 267 -26.44 35.83 26.39
C MET A 267 -25.45 36.83 25.77
N PRO A 268 -24.14 36.80 26.15
CA PRO A 268 -23.43 35.60 26.58
C PRO A 268 -22.39 35.78 27.71
N GLU A 269 -22.76 35.51 28.96
CA GLU A 269 -21.75 35.07 29.95
C GLU A 269 -21.18 33.68 29.62
N TYR A 270 -21.84 32.94 28.73
CA TYR A 270 -21.46 31.59 28.33
C TYR A 270 -20.35 31.53 27.28
N GLU A 271 -20.16 32.56 26.45
CA GLU A 271 -19.08 32.57 25.43
C GLU A 271 -17.73 33.06 25.98
N TYR A 272 -17.73 33.93 27.00
CA TYR A 272 -16.50 34.38 27.65
C TYR A 272 -15.84 33.27 28.49
N LYS A 273 -16.64 32.49 29.24
CA LYS A 273 -16.10 31.31 29.96
C LYS A 273 -15.67 30.18 29.00
N ARG A 274 -16.33 30.03 27.85
CA ARG A 274 -15.93 29.04 26.83
C ARG A 274 -14.66 29.43 26.08
N SER A 275 -14.41 30.73 25.84
CA SER A 275 -13.16 31.21 25.23
C SER A 275 -11.97 31.06 26.17
N GLN A 276 -12.15 31.32 27.47
CA GLN A 276 -11.12 31.06 28.49
C GLN A 276 -10.83 29.55 28.66
N SER A 277 -11.85 28.68 28.66
CA SER A 277 -11.63 27.22 28.74
C SER A 277 -10.90 26.63 27.51
N LYS A 278 -11.13 27.19 26.32
CA LYS A 278 -10.43 26.78 25.08
C LYS A 278 -8.99 27.29 25.03
N ALA A 279 -8.72 28.49 25.56
CA ALA A 279 -7.37 29.01 25.71
C ALA A 279 -6.54 28.14 26.69
N PHE A 280 -7.14 27.75 27.82
CA PHE A 280 -6.50 26.87 28.82
C PHE A 280 -6.24 25.45 28.27
N SER A 281 -7.15 24.94 27.43
CA SER A 281 -6.99 23.64 26.77
C SER A 281 -5.93 23.65 25.66
N GLN A 282 -5.70 24.80 25.00
CA GLN A 282 -4.64 24.96 24.00
C GLN A 282 -3.24 25.09 24.61
N GLU A 283 -3.12 25.68 25.81
CA GLU A 283 -1.84 25.72 26.55
C GLU A 283 -1.42 24.32 27.01
N LEU A 284 -2.36 23.49 27.50
CA LEU A 284 -2.12 22.10 27.90
C LEU A 284 -1.72 21.16 26.75
N LEU A 285 -2.07 21.49 25.50
CA LEU A 285 -1.68 20.76 24.29
C LEU A 285 -0.35 21.24 23.69
N SER A 286 0.27 22.26 24.28
CA SER A 286 1.52 22.87 23.80
C SER A 286 2.71 22.69 24.76
N SER A 287 2.55 21.86 25.80
CA SER A 287 3.68 21.38 26.60
C SER A 287 4.61 20.52 25.74
N PRO A 288 5.92 20.83 25.67
CA PRO A 288 6.87 19.99 24.97
C PRO A 288 7.08 18.68 25.74
N ASP A 289 6.81 17.55 25.08
CA ASP A 289 7.29 16.23 25.50
C ASP A 289 8.81 16.26 25.64
N SER A 290 9.29 16.49 26.86
CA SER A 290 10.69 16.31 27.25
C SER A 290 10.89 14.88 27.73
N HIS A 291 10.99 13.91 26.82
CA HIS A 291 11.68 12.65 27.05
C HIS A 291 12.25 12.11 25.72
N GLY A 292 13.53 12.41 25.49
CA GLY A 292 14.39 11.65 24.60
C GLY A 292 15.16 10.61 25.43
N PRO A 293 15.36 9.38 24.94
CA PRO A 293 16.04 8.32 25.66
C PRO A 293 17.57 8.51 25.59
N ASP A 294 18.21 8.36 26.75
CA ASP A 294 19.53 7.73 26.84
C ASP A 294 19.38 6.21 26.69
#